data_AF-A0AAU6PEA9-F1
#
_entry.id   AF-A0AAU6PEA9-F1
#
_cell.length_a   1.000
_cell.length_b   1.000
_cell.length_c   1.000
_cell.angle_alpha   90.00
_cell.angle_beta   90.00
_cell.angle_gamma   90.00
#
_symmetry.space_group_name_H-M   'P 1'
#
loop_
_entity.id
_entity.type
_entity.pdbx_description
1 polymer ?
#
loop_
_entity_poly.entity_id
_entity_poly.type
_entity_poly.pdbx_seq_one_letter_code
_entity_poly.pdbx_strand_id
1 'polypeptide(L)'
;MNKKLKISLVSFALIALLGCTSEEVKILGQRAKIDLYPQGTSAKAIKIDKDLFYIPIGRDGDNCMMYQAYSQTNPTMQAIIYQNGLGKFSMSKNKQSCL
;
A
#
# COMPACT_ATOMS: atom_id res chain seq x y z
N MET A 1 -15.12 29.98 -65.08
CA MET A 1 -16.12 29.09 -64.45
C MET A 1 -15.45 28.29 -63.35
N ASN A 2 -16.10 28.21 -62.18
CA ASN A 2 -15.83 27.34 -61.01
C ASN A 2 -14.65 27.74 -60.10
N LYS A 3 -14.90 28.56 -59.07
CA LYS A 3 -15.27 28.19 -57.67
C LYS A 3 -14.02 27.92 -56.82
N LYS A 4 -13.41 28.96 -56.24
CA LYS A 4 -13.46 29.28 -54.80
C LYS A 4 -13.50 28.03 -53.90
N LEU A 5 -12.35 27.59 -53.41
CA LEU A 5 -12.27 26.85 -52.14
C LEU A 5 -11.60 27.76 -51.12
N LYS A 6 -12.46 28.38 -50.31
CA LYS A 6 -12.15 29.27 -49.20
C LYS A 6 -12.03 28.42 -47.92
N ILE A 7 -11.04 28.75 -47.07
CA ILE A 7 -11.16 28.88 -45.60
C ILE A 7 -11.55 27.58 -44.87
N SER A 8 -10.76 27.00 -43.98
CA SER A 8 -10.41 27.60 -42.70
C SER A 8 -9.32 26.78 -42.01
N LEU A 9 -8.15 27.40 -41.81
CA LEU A 9 -7.02 26.86 -41.05
C LEU A 9 -7.04 27.49 -39.65
N VAL A 10 -8.20 27.41 -38.97
CA VAL A 10 -8.38 27.96 -37.61
C VAL A 10 -9.34 27.06 -36.84
N SER A 11 -8.84 25.98 -36.24
CA SER A 11 -9.55 25.24 -35.18
C SER A 11 -8.67 24.37 -34.27
N PHE A 12 -7.35 24.62 -34.20
CA PHE A 12 -6.49 24.02 -33.18
C PHE A 12 -6.13 24.97 -32.02
N ALA A 13 -6.83 26.10 -31.90
CA ALA A 13 -6.65 27.08 -30.83
C ALA A 13 -7.88 27.19 -29.91
N LEU A 14 -8.63 26.10 -29.72
CA LEU A 14 -9.81 26.07 -28.83
C LEU A 14 -9.86 24.85 -27.90
N ILE A 15 -8.70 24.30 -27.52
CA ILE A 15 -8.59 23.29 -26.45
C ILE A 15 -7.90 23.86 -25.19
N ALA A 16 -7.46 25.14 -25.21
CA ALA A 16 -6.76 25.76 -24.09
C ALA A 16 -7.66 26.60 -23.15
N LEU A 17 -8.99 26.53 -23.28
CA LEU A 17 -9.94 27.35 -22.50
C LEU A 17 -11.06 26.56 -21.80
N LEU A 18 -11.06 25.23 -21.89
CA LEU A 18 -11.93 24.42 -21.01
C LEU A 18 -11.11 24.09 -19.77
N GLY A 19 -11.44 24.84 -18.72
CA GLY A 19 -10.73 24.89 -17.46
C GLY A 19 -10.35 23.51 -16.94
N CYS A 20 -9.17 23.47 -16.34
CA CYS A 20 -8.86 22.57 -15.26
C CYS A 20 -9.94 22.76 -14.19
N THR A 21 -11.07 22.06 -14.33
CA THR A 21 -11.95 21.80 -13.20
C THR A 21 -11.10 20.98 -12.26
N SER A 22 -10.61 21.68 -11.24
CA SER A 22 -10.08 21.18 -9.99
C SER A 22 -11.15 20.32 -9.33
N GLU A 23 -11.48 19.18 -9.94
CA GLU A 23 -12.01 18.05 -9.21
C GLU A 23 -10.84 17.50 -8.42
N GLU A 24 -10.76 18.02 -7.20
CA GLU A 24 -10.00 17.46 -6.11
C GLU A 24 -10.17 15.95 -6.14
N VAL A 25 -9.14 15.27 -6.63
CA VAL A 25 -8.98 13.84 -6.49
C VAL A 25 -8.83 13.58 -4.99
N LYS A 26 -9.98 13.45 -4.31
CA LYS A 26 -10.16 12.99 -2.93
C LYS A 26 -9.75 11.52 -2.79
N ILE A 27 -8.67 11.10 -3.44
CA ILE A 27 -8.11 9.73 -3.42
C ILE A 27 -6.83 9.69 -2.57
N LEU A 28 -6.72 10.59 -1.59
CA LEU A 28 -5.70 10.52 -0.53
C LEU A 28 -6.31 10.47 0.89
N GLY A 29 -7.64 10.62 0.98
CA GLY A 29 -8.38 10.64 2.25
C GLY A 29 -9.05 9.32 2.64
N GLN A 30 -9.07 8.32 1.74
CA GLN A 30 -9.39 6.95 2.12
C GLN A 30 -8.17 6.33 2.80
N ARG A 31 -7.91 6.84 4.02
CA ARG A 31 -7.37 6.10 5.14
C ARG A 31 -7.90 4.67 5.06
N ALA A 32 -7.06 3.78 4.54
CA ALA A 32 -6.48 2.73 5.36
C ALA A 32 -7.44 2.19 6.46
N LYS A 33 -8.63 1.73 6.07
CA LYS A 33 -9.09 0.45 6.57
C LYS A 33 -8.22 -0.57 5.86
N ILE A 34 -6.97 -0.67 6.30
CA ILE A 34 -6.25 -1.92 6.12
C ILE A 34 -7.09 -2.86 6.97
N ASP A 35 -7.91 -3.67 6.30
CA ASP A 35 -8.42 -4.88 6.90
C ASP A 35 -7.17 -5.67 7.30
N LEU A 36 -6.67 -5.42 8.51
CA LEU A 36 -5.41 -5.95 9.08
C LEU A 36 -5.52 -7.44 9.40
N TYR A 37 -6.44 -8.13 8.73
CA TYR A 37 -6.52 -9.58 8.71
C TYR A 37 -6.20 -10.02 7.29
N PRO A 38 -4.99 -10.53 7.04
CA PRO A 38 -4.77 -11.37 5.88
C PRO A 38 -5.75 -12.53 6.00
N GLN A 39 -6.69 -12.61 5.06
CA GLN A 39 -7.60 -13.74 4.94
C GLN A 39 -6.75 -15.02 4.87
N GLY A 40 -6.77 -15.81 5.94
CA GLY A 40 -6.03 -17.07 6.03
C GLY A 40 -5.09 -17.22 7.23
N THR A 41 -4.84 -16.18 8.04
CA THR A 41 -4.08 -16.36 9.29
C THR A 41 -4.97 -16.17 10.53
N SER A 42 -5.08 -17.22 11.36
CA SER A 42 -5.72 -17.16 12.68
C SER A 42 -4.84 -16.44 13.73
N ALA A 43 -3.66 -15.97 13.32
CA ALA A 43 -2.71 -15.30 14.19
C ALA A 43 -3.21 -13.91 14.55
N LYS A 44 -3.19 -13.59 15.86
CA LYS A 44 -3.54 -12.27 16.37
C LYS A 44 -2.32 -11.34 16.29
N ALA A 45 -2.57 -10.04 16.18
CA ALA A 45 -1.52 -9.04 16.35
C ALA A 45 -0.83 -9.17 17.72
N ILE A 46 0.49 -9.03 17.74
CA ILE A 46 1.33 -9.17 18.93
C ILE A 46 1.79 -7.80 19.38
N LYS A 47 1.43 -7.40 20.59
CA LYS A 47 1.88 -6.13 21.17
C LYS A 47 3.35 -6.22 21.57
N ILE A 48 4.16 -5.29 21.08
CA ILE A 48 5.60 -5.20 21.37
C ILE A 48 5.89 -4.09 22.37
N ASP A 49 5.24 -2.94 22.19
CA ASP A 49 5.31 -1.79 23.08
C ASP A 49 3.94 -1.10 23.17
N LYS A 50 3.84 0.06 23.83
CA LYS A 50 2.61 0.81 24.10
C LYS A 50 1.71 0.94 22.86
N ASP A 51 2.29 1.37 21.75
CA ASP A 51 1.62 1.64 20.46
C ASP A 51 2.22 0.85 19.29
N LEU A 52 3.19 -0.04 19.54
CA LEU A 52 3.86 -0.85 18.52
C LEU A 52 3.35 -2.29 18.54
N PHE A 53 2.89 -2.76 17.37
CA PHE A 53 2.36 -4.09 17.16
C PHE A 53 3.05 -4.78 16.00
N TYR A 54 3.24 -6.09 16.12
CA TYR A 54 3.58 -6.96 15.00
C TYR A 54 2.32 -7.63 14.51
N ILE A 55 1.96 -7.32 13.27
CA ILE A 55 0.74 -7.81 12.64
C ILE A 55 1.13 -8.93 11.68
N PRO A 56 0.56 -10.13 11.81
CA PRO A 56 0.87 -11.21 10.89
C PRO A 56 0.43 -10.84 9.48
N ILE A 57 1.29 -11.11 8.50
CA ILE A 57 1.05 -10.82 7.08
C ILE A 57 1.05 -12.09 6.22
N GLY A 58 1.06 -13.26 6.85
CA GLY A 58 1.04 -14.56 6.17
C GLY A 58 2.25 -15.42 6.51
N ARG A 59 2.44 -16.47 5.71
CA ARG A 59 3.62 -17.32 5.73
C ARG A 59 4.37 -17.21 4.41
N ASP A 60 5.69 -17.39 4.45
CA ASP A 60 6.51 -17.39 3.23
C ASP A 60 6.57 -18.79 2.57
N GLY A 61 7.35 -18.94 1.50
CA GLY A 61 7.52 -20.22 0.80
C GLY A 61 8.23 -21.32 1.60
N ASP A 62 8.90 -20.97 2.70
CA ASP A 62 9.48 -21.91 3.66
C ASP A 62 8.53 -22.14 4.85
N ASN A 63 7.27 -21.72 4.74
CA ASN A 63 6.24 -21.78 5.78
C ASN A 63 6.56 -20.93 7.03
N CYS A 64 7.49 -19.98 6.96
CA CYS A 64 7.83 -19.09 8.08
C CYS A 64 6.75 -18.03 8.29
N MET A 65 6.26 -17.86 9.51
CA MET A 65 5.29 -16.80 9.83
C MET A 65 5.97 -15.42 9.72
N MET A 66 5.35 -14.54 8.92
CA MET A 66 5.81 -13.19 8.64
C MET A 66 4.93 -12.16 9.34
N TYR A 67 5.56 -11.08 9.79
CA TYR A 67 4.92 -9.97 10.47
C TYR A 67 5.38 -8.63 9.89
N GLN A 68 4.53 -7.62 10.01
CA GLN A 68 4.84 -6.23 9.74
C GLN A 68 4.64 -5.38 11.00
N ALA A 69 5.55 -4.44 11.22
CA ALA A 69 5.44 -3.48 12.31
C ALA A 69 4.39 -2.41 12.01
N TYR A 70 3.49 -2.17 12.96
CA TYR A 70 2.46 -1.15 12.90
C TYR A 70 2.45 -0.31 14.18
N SER A 71 2.41 1.01 14.02
CA SER A 71 2.08 1.94 15.09
C SER A 71 1.06 2.96 14.58
N GLN A 72 0.11 3.31 15.45
CA GLN A 72 -0.90 4.32 15.16
C GLN A 72 -0.33 5.75 15.25
N THR A 73 0.70 5.95 16.08
CA THR A 73 1.24 7.28 16.41
C THR A 73 2.62 7.55 15.82
N ASN A 74 3.37 6.51 15.47
CA ASN A 74 4.73 6.63 14.98
C ASN A 74 4.89 5.96 13.60
N PRO A 75 5.70 6.53 12.69
CA PRO A 75 6.05 5.85 11.46
C PRO A 75 6.85 4.58 11.76
N THR A 76 6.48 3.47 11.11
CA THR A 76 7.21 2.21 11.21
C THR A 76 8.00 1.93 9.94
N MET A 77 9.16 1.30 10.09
CA MET A 77 9.92 0.81 8.95
C MET A 77 9.16 -0.34 8.28
N GLN A 78 9.07 -0.32 6.94
CA GLN A 78 8.56 -1.46 6.19
C GLN A 78 9.62 -2.56 6.12
N ALA A 79 9.63 -3.42 7.13
CA ALA A 79 10.44 -4.62 7.17
C ALA A 79 9.57 -5.85 7.39
N ILE A 80 9.97 -6.98 6.78
CA ILE A 80 9.40 -8.30 7.08
C ILE A 80 10.10 -8.82 8.33
N ILE A 81 9.31 -9.19 9.33
CA ILE A 81 9.78 -9.71 10.61
C ILE A 81 9.33 -11.17 10.72
N TYR A 82 10.25 -12.07 10.98
CA TYR A 82 9.98 -13.49 11.16
C TYR A 82 9.90 -13.81 12.65
N GLN A 83 8.97 -14.68 13.04
CA GLN A 83 8.94 -15.26 14.38
C GLN A 83 9.53 -16.66 14.35
N ASN A 84 10.42 -16.96 15.31
CA ASN A 84 10.96 -18.29 15.47
C ASN A 84 10.10 -19.20 16.36
N GLY A 85 10.49 -20.48 16.46
CA GLY A 85 9.78 -21.45 17.30
C GLY A 85 9.84 -21.27 18.80
N LEU A 86 10.69 -20.35 19.26
CA LEU A 86 10.74 -19.90 20.65
C LEU A 86 9.99 -18.58 20.84
N GLY A 87 9.26 -18.11 19.82
CA GLY A 87 8.52 -16.86 19.84
C GLY A 87 9.38 -15.59 19.64
N LYS A 88 10.67 -15.71 19.36
CA LYS A 88 11.58 -14.56 19.14
C LYS A 88 11.46 -14.01 17.73
N PHE A 89 11.56 -12.69 17.61
CA PHE A 89 11.46 -11.99 16.33
C PHE A 89 12.82 -11.63 15.73
N SER A 90 12.93 -11.66 14.41
CA SER A 90 14.14 -11.31 13.66
C SER A 90 13.79 -10.79 12.27
N MET A 91 14.56 -9.84 11.74
CA MET A 91 14.45 -9.41 10.33
C MET A 91 15.19 -10.35 9.37
N SER A 92 16.07 -11.21 9.90
CA SER A 92 16.73 -12.25 9.12
C SER A 92 15.96 -13.55 9.22
N LYS A 93 15.70 -14.17 8.06
CA LYS A 93 15.11 -15.51 7.99
C LYS A 93 16.16 -16.54 8.39
N ASN A 94 15.91 -17.24 9.49
CA ASN A 94 16.62 -18.47 9.82
C ASN A 94 15.67 -19.65 9.60
N LYS A 95 15.97 -20.54 8.66
CA LYS A 95 15.09 -21.69 8.35
C LYS A 95 14.89 -22.62 9.54
N GLN A 96 15.89 -22.77 10.41
CA GLN A 96 15.77 -23.58 11.64
C GLN A 96 14.79 -22.97 12.67
N SER A 97 14.42 -21.72 12.47
CA SER A 97 13.54 -20.98 13.35
C SER A 97 12.08 -21.09 12.94
N CYS A 98 11.75 -21.54 11.74
CA CYS A 98 10.36 -21.56 11.27
C CYS A 98 9.61 -22.77 11.84
N LEU A 99 8.47 -22.53 12.50
CA LEU A 99 7.55 -23.56 13.02
C LEU A 99 6.53 -24.02 11.98
#